data_AF-A0A2T3HI52-F1
#
_entry.id   AF-A0A2T3HI52-F1
#
_cell.length_a   1.000
_cell.length_b   1.000
_cell.length_c   1.000
_cell.angle_alpha   90.00
_cell.angle_beta   90.00
_cell.angle_gamma   90.00
#
_symmetry.space_group_name_H-M   'P 1'
#
loop_
_entity.id
_entity.type
_entity.pdbx_description
1 polymer ?
#
loop_
_entity_poly.entity_id
_entity_poly.type
_entity_poly.pdbx_seq_one_letter_code
_entity_poly.pdbx_strand_id
1 'polypeptide(L)'
;MATIVIICGIYCLAFAVFHLWFWRLFSWKTELLKLSFPNRAIMQILNTRLIYVFLLFALLCFCFPQELCTTPMGHLLLGGMSVFWMGRTIEQFVFLRRNHPYIHLLTLVFAAGAVLFLIPVLC
;
A
#
# COMPACT_ATOMS: atom_id res chain seq x y z
N MET A 1 -19.41 8.09 5.49
CA MET A 1 -18.42 7.84 4.42
C MET A 1 -17.10 8.56 4.66
N ALA A 2 -17.10 9.86 4.94
CA ALA A 2 -15.90 10.63 5.32
C ALA A 2 -14.98 9.93 6.36
N THR A 3 -15.54 9.40 7.45
CA THR A 3 -14.77 8.68 8.48
C THR A 3 -14.02 7.47 7.93
N ILE A 4 -14.63 6.72 7.01
CA ILE A 4 -14.00 5.53 6.39
C ILE A 4 -12.84 5.98 5.50
N VAL A 5 -13.00 7.08 4.75
CA VAL A 5 -11.92 7.65 3.96
C VAL A 5 -10.75 8.09 4.84
N ILE A 6 -11.01 8.67 6.02
CA ILE A 6 -9.94 8.99 6.99
C ILE A 6 -9.21 7.72 7.45
N ILE A 7 -9.94 6.62 7.70
CA ILE A 7 -9.32 5.33 8.04
C ILE A 7 -8.45 4.81 6.88
N CYS A 8 -8.88 4.95 5.62
CA CYS A 8 -8.06 4.68 4.44
C CYS A 8 -6.76 5.51 4.45
N GLY A 9 -6.85 6.78 4.86
CA GLY A 9 -5.69 7.67 5.01
C GLY A 9 -4.70 7.17 6.07
N ILE A 10 -5.19 6.78 7.25
CA ILE A 10 -4.37 6.19 8.32
C ILE A 10 -3.70 4.90 7.84
N TYR A 11 -4.45 4.06 7.11
CA TYR A 11 -3.95 2.82 6.54
C TYR A 11 -2.79 3.09 5.55
N CYS A 12 -2.95 4.04 4.63
CA CYS A 12 -1.87 4.47 3.72
C CYS A 12 -0.65 5.01 4.48
N LEU A 13 -0.87 5.87 5.49
CA LEU A 13 0.22 6.43 6.28
C LEU A 13 1.00 5.34 7.03
N ALA A 14 0.30 4.38 7.64
CA ALA A 14 0.91 3.24 8.29
C ALA A 14 1.76 2.42 7.30
N PHE A 15 1.30 2.24 6.07
CA PHE A 15 2.06 1.57 5.02
C PHE A 15 3.29 2.34 4.57
N ALA A 16 3.23 3.66 4.46
CA ALA A 16 4.40 4.49 4.21
C ALA A 16 5.48 4.30 5.29
N VAL A 17 5.08 4.33 6.56
CA VAL A 17 5.98 4.10 7.70
C VAL A 17 6.53 2.67 7.70
N PHE A 18 5.70 1.67 7.42
CA PHE A 18 6.14 0.28 7.28
C PHE A 18 7.23 0.12 6.21
N HIS A 19 7.10 0.79 5.06
CA HIS A 19 8.11 0.74 3.99
C HIS A 19 9.40 1.48 4.37
N LEU A 20 9.34 2.52 5.22
CA LEU A 20 10.53 3.14 5.81
C LEU A 20 11.33 2.17 6.68
N TRP A 21 10.71 1.13 7.22
CA TRP A 21 11.40 0.12 8.00
C TRP A 21 12.05 -0.98 7.18
N PHE A 22 11.84 -1.06 5.86
CA PHE A 22 12.40 -2.12 5.02
C PHE A 22 13.93 -2.16 5.06
N TRP A 23 14.57 -0.99 5.15
CA TRP A 23 16.03 -0.91 5.30
C TRP A 23 16.56 -1.65 6.53
N ARG A 24 15.77 -1.70 7.60
CA ARG A 24 16.10 -2.40 8.84
C ARG A 24 15.57 -3.83 8.85
N LEU A 25 14.29 -4.03 8.55
CA LEU A 25 13.62 -5.34 8.60
C LEU A 25 14.27 -6.38 7.67
N PHE A 26 14.71 -5.94 6.50
CA PHE A 26 15.31 -6.83 5.50
C PHE A 26 16.83 -6.64 5.35
N SER A 27 17.46 -5.91 6.28
CA SER A 27 18.91 -5.65 6.26
C SER A 27 19.40 -5.15 4.90
N TRP A 28 18.67 -4.25 4.23
CA TRP A 28 18.97 -3.85 2.85
C TRP A 28 20.34 -3.18 2.69
N LYS A 29 20.94 -2.67 3.77
CA LYS A 29 22.32 -2.18 3.75
C LYS A 29 23.33 -3.26 3.34
N THR A 30 23.08 -4.52 3.70
CA THR A 30 23.95 -5.67 3.38
C THR A 30 23.35 -6.54 2.28
N GLU A 31 22.05 -6.83 2.33
CA GLU A 31 21.41 -7.77 1.40
C GLU A 31 21.34 -7.23 -0.03
N LEU A 32 21.08 -5.93 -0.23
CA LEU A 32 21.01 -5.38 -1.59
C LEU A 32 22.39 -5.26 -2.27
N LEU A 33 23.49 -5.29 -1.51
CA LEU A 33 24.83 -5.28 -2.08
C LEU A 33 25.14 -6.56 -2.87
N LYS A 34 24.41 -7.65 -2.58
CA LYS A 34 24.51 -8.93 -3.30
C LYS A 34 23.87 -8.88 -4.70
N LEU A 35 23.07 -7.85 -4.98
CA LEU A 35 22.46 -7.64 -6.29
C LEU A 35 23.38 -6.85 -7.23
N SER A 36 23.18 -7.02 -8.54
CA SER A 36 23.80 -6.16 -9.54
C SER A 36 23.45 -4.68 -9.30
N PHE A 37 24.31 -3.77 -9.76
CA PHE A 37 24.09 -2.33 -9.59
C PHE A 37 22.69 -1.88 -10.06
N PRO A 38 22.21 -2.25 -11.27
CA PRO A 38 20.87 -1.85 -11.71
C PRO A 38 19.77 -2.37 -10.79
N ASN A 39 19.82 -3.65 -10.40
CA ASN A 39 18.77 -4.26 -9.59
C ASN A 39 18.71 -3.66 -8.18
N ARG A 40 19.87 -3.38 -7.57
CA ARG A 40 19.94 -2.68 -6.28
C ARG A 40 19.32 -1.28 -6.36
N ALA A 41 19.64 -0.51 -7.41
CA ALA A 41 19.10 0.83 -7.60
C ALA A 41 17.59 0.80 -7.83
N ILE A 42 17.10 -0.09 -8.69
CA ILE A 42 15.68 -0.26 -8.99
C ILE A 42 14.89 -0.58 -7.71
N MET A 43 15.36 -1.48 -6.85
CA MET A 43 14.70 -1.81 -5.58
C MET A 43 14.55 -0.59 -4.65
N GLN A 44 15.58 0.27 -4.58
CA GLN A 44 15.53 1.51 -3.79
C GLN A 44 14.53 2.52 -4.38
N ILE A 45 14.56 2.69 -5.70
CA ILE A 45 13.66 3.60 -6.41
C ILE A 45 12.21 3.13 -6.21
N LEU A 46 11.92 1.83 -6.41
CA LEU A 46 10.59 1.29 -6.22
C LEU A 46 10.08 1.50 -4.79
N ASN A 47 10.89 1.20 -3.77
CA ASN A 47 10.47 1.40 -2.37
C ASN A 47 10.17 2.87 -2.06
N THR A 48 11.04 3.78 -2.48
CA THR A 48 10.88 5.23 -2.23
C THR A 48 9.70 5.82 -3.01
N ARG A 49 9.46 5.38 -4.26
CA ARG A 49 8.26 5.78 -5.00
C ARG A 49 6.99 5.25 -4.37
N LEU A 50 7.01 4.03 -3.83
CA LEU A 50 5.86 3.45 -3.16
C LEU A 50 5.52 4.21 -1.85
N ILE A 51 6.54 4.58 -1.06
CA ILE A 51 6.35 5.47 0.10
C ILE A 51 5.72 6.80 -0.32
N TYR A 52 6.23 7.42 -1.38
CA TYR A 52 5.68 8.68 -1.90
C TYR A 52 4.21 8.56 -2.27
N VAL A 53 3.82 7.50 -2.99
CA VAL A 53 2.42 7.27 -3.38
C VAL A 53 1.53 7.06 -2.15
N PHE A 54 1.96 6.29 -1.15
CA PHE A 54 1.19 6.12 0.07
C PHE A 54 1.03 7.41 0.87
N LEU A 55 2.06 8.25 0.95
CA LEU A 55 1.95 9.56 1.58
C LEU A 55 0.99 10.48 0.82
N LEU A 56 1.03 10.46 -0.52
CA LEU A 56 0.10 11.22 -1.36
C LEU A 56 -1.35 10.79 -1.10
N PHE A 57 -1.64 9.49 -1.10
CA PHE A 57 -3.00 9.00 -0.83
C PHE A 57 -3.45 9.23 0.62
N ALA A 58 -2.54 9.16 1.59
CA ALA A 58 -2.83 9.55 2.96
C ALA A 58 -3.24 11.03 3.05
N LEU A 59 -2.48 11.92 2.40
CA LEU A 59 -2.79 13.34 2.32
C LEU A 59 -4.15 13.59 1.67
N LEU A 60 -4.43 12.96 0.54
CA LEU A 60 -5.72 13.08 -0.14
C LEU A 60 -6.88 12.65 0.76
N CYS A 61 -6.74 11.53 1.46
CA CYS A 61 -7.76 11.01 2.37
C CYS A 61 -8.02 11.92 3.58
N PHE A 62 -7.00 12.65 4.06
CA PHE A 62 -7.14 13.56 5.20
C PHE A 62 -7.64 14.95 4.81
N CYS A 63 -7.21 15.45 3.65
CA CYS A 63 -7.55 16.82 3.20
C CYS A 63 -8.85 16.89 2.41
N PHE A 64 -9.19 15.84 1.65
CA PHE A 64 -10.34 15.82 0.75
C PHE A 64 -11.25 14.59 0.94
N PRO A 65 -11.59 14.20 2.20
CA PRO A 65 -12.38 12.99 2.42
C PRO A 65 -13.78 13.05 1.79
N GLN A 66 -14.35 14.25 1.65
CA GLN A 66 -15.73 14.44 1.19
C GLN A 66 -15.78 14.34 -0.33
N GLU A 67 -14.83 15.00 -1.01
CA GLU A 67 -14.66 14.94 -2.45
C GLU A 67 -14.35 13.51 -2.89
N LEU A 68 -13.51 12.79 -2.13
CA LEU A 68 -13.16 11.40 -2.42
C LEU A 68 -14.37 10.46 -2.36
N CYS A 69 -15.31 10.67 -1.43
CA CYS A 69 -16.48 9.79 -1.31
C CYS A 69 -17.73 10.24 -2.08
N THR A 70 -17.75 11.45 -2.65
CA THR A 70 -18.95 11.98 -3.33
C THR A 70 -18.79 12.20 -4.83
N THR A 71 -17.56 12.30 -5.33
CA THR A 71 -17.30 12.61 -6.74
C THR A 71 -16.92 11.36 -7.54
N PRO A 72 -17.28 11.27 -8.83
CA PRO A 72 -16.83 10.18 -9.69
C PRO A 72 -15.29 10.04 -9.75
N MET A 73 -14.57 11.17 -9.74
CA MET A 73 -13.11 11.19 -9.70
C MET A 73 -12.58 10.62 -8.39
N GLY A 74 -13.20 10.99 -7.26
CA GLY A 74 -12.89 10.45 -5.95
C GLY A 74 -13.07 8.93 -5.87
N HIS A 75 -14.21 8.44 -6.36
CA HIS A 75 -14.50 7.01 -6.47
C HIS A 75 -13.52 6.26 -7.38
N LEU A 76 -13.09 6.87 -8.48
CA LEU A 76 -12.05 6.29 -9.35
C LEU A 76 -10.72 6.14 -8.60
N LEU A 77 -10.32 7.14 -7.80
CA LEU A 77 -9.09 7.07 -7.00
C LEU A 77 -9.18 6.01 -5.89
N LEU A 78 -10.29 5.95 -5.16
CA LEU A 78 -10.52 4.94 -4.12
C LEU A 78 -10.62 3.53 -4.71
N GLY A 79 -11.36 3.36 -5.80
CA GLY A 79 -11.47 2.10 -6.53
C GLY A 79 -10.13 1.65 -7.10
N GLY A 80 -9.33 2.57 -7.64
CA GLY A 80 -7.96 2.32 -8.08
C GLY A 80 -7.07 1.79 -6.95
N MET A 81 -7.19 2.36 -5.74
CA MET A 81 -6.49 1.85 -4.56
C MET A 81 -7.01 0.48 -4.10
N SER A 82 -8.32 0.22 -4.21
CA SER A 82 -8.89 -1.11 -3.93
C SER A 82 -8.29 -2.17 -4.88
N VAL A 83 -8.22 -1.86 -6.19
CA VAL A 83 -7.57 -2.72 -7.20
C VAL A 83 -6.09 -2.90 -6.91
N PHE A 84 -5.37 -1.84 -6.52
CA PHE A 84 -3.97 -1.92 -6.12
C PHE A 84 -3.76 -2.93 -4.97
N TRP A 85 -4.58 -2.85 -3.91
CA TRP A 85 -4.48 -3.77 -2.76
C TRP A 85 -4.89 -5.20 -3.11
N MET A 86 -5.88 -5.36 -3.99
CA MET A 86 -6.25 -6.68 -4.53
C MET A 86 -5.09 -7.29 -5.33
N GLY A 87 -4.46 -6.52 -6.21
CA GLY A 87 -3.26 -6.93 -6.94
C GLY A 87 -2.14 -7.34 -5.97
N ARG A 88 -1.85 -6.53 -4.95
CA ARG A 88 -0.87 -6.87 -3.91
C ARG A 88 -1.19 -8.16 -3.17
N THR A 89 -2.46 -8.44 -2.92
CA THR A 89 -2.93 -9.70 -2.32
C THR A 89 -2.66 -10.88 -3.25
N ILE A 90 -2.99 -10.76 -4.54
CA ILE A 90 -2.71 -11.81 -5.55
C ILE A 90 -1.21 -12.07 -5.66
N GLU A 91 -0.41 -11.02 -5.70
CA GLU A 91 1.06 -11.10 -5.77
C GLU A 91 1.68 -11.84 -4.58
N GLN A 92 1.05 -11.87 -3.39
CA GLN A 92 1.50 -12.72 -2.29
C GLN A 92 1.48 -14.20 -2.69
N PHE A 93 0.40 -14.63 -3.35
CA PHE A 93 0.25 -16.00 -3.83
C PHE A 93 1.04 -16.31 -5.09
N VAL A 94 1.62 -15.32 -5.77
CA VAL A 94 2.46 -15.53 -6.95
C VAL A 94 3.94 -15.52 -6.57
N PHE A 95 4.39 -14.48 -5.88
CA PHE A 95 5.81 -14.23 -5.60
C PHE A 95 6.25 -14.66 -4.20
N LEU A 96 5.35 -14.72 -3.22
CA LEU A 96 5.67 -15.08 -1.82
C LEU A 96 4.95 -16.37 -1.39
N ARG A 97 5.03 -17.42 -2.23
CA ARG A 97 4.49 -18.77 -1.97
C ARG A 97 5.25 -19.52 -0.87
N ARG A 98 5.22 -19.00 0.37
CA ARG A 98 5.88 -19.60 1.52
C ARG A 98 4.93 -19.65 2.72
N ASN A 99 4.87 -20.81 3.37
CA ASN A 99 4.05 -20.98 4.56
C ASN A 99 4.74 -20.37 5.78
N HIS A 100 4.51 -19.08 6.01
CA HIS A 100 5.07 -18.34 7.14
C HIS A 100 4.00 -17.43 7.76
N PRO A 101 3.84 -17.37 9.10
CA PRO A 101 2.77 -16.61 9.74
C PRO A 101 2.77 -15.12 9.36
N TYR A 102 3.93 -14.48 9.28
CA TYR A 102 4.03 -13.08 8.85
C TYR A 102 3.54 -12.83 7.41
N ILE A 103 3.69 -13.81 6.50
CA ILE A 103 3.19 -13.69 5.12
C ILE A 103 1.66 -13.76 5.13
N HIS A 104 1.08 -14.69 5.89
CA HIS A 104 -0.37 -14.78 6.05
C HIS A 104 -0.97 -13.52 6.68
N LEU A 105 -0.32 -12.98 7.72
CA LEU A 105 -0.72 -11.71 8.32
C LEU A 105 -0.69 -10.57 7.29
N LEU A 106 0.40 -10.46 6.52
CA LEU A 106 0.55 -9.43 5.50
C LEU A 106 -0.52 -9.56 4.40
N THR A 107 -0.83 -10.78 3.97
CA THR A 107 -1.91 -11.08 3.01
C THR A 107 -3.27 -10.64 3.55
N LEU A 108 -3.57 -10.91 4.82
CA LEU A 108 -4.81 -10.46 5.46
C LEU A 108 -4.90 -8.92 5.51
N VAL A 109 -3.78 -8.26 5.82
CA VAL A 109 -3.73 -6.78 5.82
C VAL A 109 -4.01 -6.25 4.41
N PHE A 110 -3.40 -6.80 3.35
CA PHE A 110 -3.68 -6.37 1.98
C PHE A 110 -5.13 -6.63 1.56
N ALA A 111 -5.68 -7.79 1.90
CA ALA A 111 -7.09 -8.10 1.62
C ALA A 111 -8.02 -7.11 2.34
N ALA A 112 -7.72 -6.78 3.60
CA ALA A 112 -8.44 -5.77 4.35
C ALA A 112 -8.34 -4.39 3.69
N GLY A 113 -7.17 -4.01 3.17
CA GLY A 113 -6.99 -2.79 2.37
C GLY A 113 -7.90 -2.76 1.13
N ALA A 114 -7.99 -3.86 0.38
CA ALA A 114 -8.86 -3.92 -0.80
C ALA A 114 -10.33 -3.68 -0.45
N VAL A 115 -10.81 -4.30 0.63
CA VAL A 115 -12.19 -4.11 1.13
C VAL A 115 -12.39 -2.69 1.66
N LEU A 116 -11.46 -2.20 2.49
CA LEU A 116 -11.54 -0.89 3.12
C LEU A 116 -11.69 0.24 2.09
N PHE A 117 -10.92 0.20 1.01
CA PHE A 117 -10.99 1.19 -0.08
C PHE A 117 -12.21 1.01 -1.00
N LEU A 118 -12.82 -0.18 -1.02
CA LEU A 118 -14.01 -0.45 -1.81
C LEU A 118 -15.30 0.06 -1.14
N ILE A 119 -15.37 0.07 0.19
CA ILE A 119 -16.58 0.46 0.93
C ILE A 119 -17.11 1.84 0.50
N PRO A 120 -16.30 2.93 0.45
CA PRO A 120 -16.83 4.25 0.10
C PRO A 120 -17.21 4.41 -1.38
N VAL A 121 -16.89 3.42 -2.23
CA VAL A 121 -17.26 3.40 -3.65
C VAL A 121 -18.63 2.75 -3.87
N LEU A 122 -19.01 1.81 -2.99
CA LEU A 122 -20.26 1.05 -3.10
C LEU A 122 -21.42 1.61 -2.28
N CYS A 123 -21.18 2.61 -1.42
CA CYS A 123 -22.13 3.12 -0.44
C CYS A 123 -22.41 4.61 -0.60
#